data_AF-A0A9J6P4N8-F1
#
_entry.id   AF-A0A9J6P4N8-F1
#
_cell.length_a   1.000
_cell.length_b   1.000
_cell.length_c   1.000
_cell.angle_alpha   90.00
_cell.angle_beta   90.00
_cell.angle_gamma   90.00
#
_symmetry.space_group_name_H-M   'P 1'
#
loop_
_entity.id
_entity.type
_entity.pdbx_description
1 polymer ?
#
loop_
_entity_poly.entity_id
_entity_poly.type
_entity_poly.pdbx_seq_one_letter_code
_entity_poly.pdbx_strand_id
1 'polypeptide(L)'
;MIERVIKKYRGRKGYPITKKREAAVLLLMEECEDGQVNVIFERRAFGMKSQPGDICLPGGRVEEELPIDAALRECDEEIGIDKEDIEVIGELDYLVSPYGLIIYPFLGVKKGGEFNVNPNEVEELIKIPLQYFLDNEPVLYEMEIGPINNKDFPYELINGGKDYKFKKGIMNEYFYKYNQDIVIWGFTAAIIKKFVDNL
;
A
#
# COMPACT_ATOMS: atom_id res chain seq x y z
N MET A 1 -19.28 -36.93 18.37
CA MET A 1 -19.08 -35.50 18.03
C MET A 1 -17.59 -35.14 17.93
N ILE A 2 -16.79 -35.40 18.97
CA ILE A 2 -15.36 -35.06 19.01
C ILE A 2 -14.56 -35.71 17.87
N GLU A 3 -14.79 -36.99 17.55
CA GLU A 3 -14.12 -37.66 16.42
C GLU A 3 -14.34 -36.97 15.06
N ARG A 4 -15.54 -36.42 14.84
CA ARG A 4 -15.86 -35.63 13.63
C ARG A 4 -15.05 -34.34 13.59
N VAL A 5 -14.84 -33.70 14.74
CA VAL A 5 -13.99 -32.50 14.86
C VAL A 5 -12.53 -32.87 14.57
N ILE A 6 -12.02 -33.93 15.19
CA ILE A 6 -10.64 -34.40 14.97
C ILE A 6 -10.40 -34.71 13.49
N LYS A 7 -11.31 -35.46 12.85
CA LYS A 7 -11.20 -35.78 11.41
C LYS A 7 -11.18 -34.53 10.53
N LYS A 8 -11.92 -33.48 10.91
CA LYS A 8 -12.01 -32.22 10.14
C LYS A 8 -10.81 -31.29 10.34
N TYR A 9 -10.21 -31.27 11.54
CA TYR A 9 -9.20 -30.26 11.90
C TYR A 9 -7.78 -30.81 12.01
N ARG A 10 -7.58 -32.13 12.11
CA ARG A 10 -6.24 -32.72 12.13
C ARG A 10 -5.52 -32.42 10.80
N GLY A 11 -4.39 -31.71 10.87
CA GLY A 11 -3.59 -31.34 9.70
C GLY A 11 -4.14 -30.16 8.89
N ARG A 12 -5.24 -29.52 9.31
CA ARG A 12 -5.78 -28.33 8.65
C ARG A 12 -4.87 -27.11 8.91
N LYS A 13 -4.62 -26.31 7.88
CA LYS A 13 -4.01 -24.97 8.01
C LYS A 13 -5.05 -23.94 8.48
N GLY A 14 -4.64 -23.04 9.37
CA GLY A 14 -5.45 -21.91 9.79
C GLY A 14 -5.55 -20.86 8.68
N TYR A 15 -6.66 -20.12 8.65
CA TYR A 15 -6.87 -18.99 7.74
C TYR A 15 -7.51 -17.85 8.53
N PRO A 16 -7.31 -16.58 8.12
CA PRO A 16 -8.02 -15.45 8.70
C PRO A 16 -9.53 -15.69 8.73
N ILE A 17 -10.15 -15.35 9.85
CA ILE A 17 -11.62 -15.45 10.01
C ILE A 17 -12.30 -14.41 9.12
N THR A 18 -11.66 -13.25 8.94
CA THR A 18 -12.09 -12.16 8.07
C THR A 18 -11.45 -12.26 6.69
N LYS A 19 -12.05 -11.60 5.70
CA LYS A 19 -11.51 -11.57 4.33
C LYS A 19 -10.13 -10.90 4.34
N LYS A 20 -9.10 -11.65 3.94
CA LYS A 20 -7.76 -11.12 3.68
C LYS A 20 -7.78 -10.40 2.34
N ARG A 21 -7.39 -9.12 2.33
CA ARG A 21 -7.12 -8.37 1.10
C ARG A 21 -5.63 -8.11 1.06
N GLU A 22 -5.01 -8.41 -0.07
CA GLU A 22 -3.57 -8.26 -0.26
C GLU A 22 -3.34 -7.41 -1.49
N ALA A 23 -2.40 -6.50 -1.39
CA ALA A 23 -1.89 -5.68 -2.47
C ALA A 23 -0.36 -5.69 -2.43
N ALA A 24 0.27 -5.45 -3.57
CA ALA A 24 1.71 -5.32 -3.66
C ALA A 24 2.04 -4.08 -4.49
N VAL A 25 3.09 -3.37 -4.08
CA VAL A 25 3.51 -2.12 -4.72
C VAL A 25 5.01 -2.12 -4.94
N LEU A 26 5.45 -1.41 -5.97
CA LEU A 26 6.86 -1.27 -6.31
C LEU A 26 7.33 0.16 -6.05
N LEU A 27 8.24 0.32 -5.09
CA LEU A 27 9.07 1.52 -4.99
C LEU A 27 10.16 1.39 -6.05
N LEU A 28 9.86 1.88 -7.25
CA LEU A 28 10.77 1.84 -8.39
C LEU A 28 11.66 3.09 -8.37
N MET A 29 12.97 2.88 -8.40
CA MET A 29 13.97 3.94 -8.53
C MET A 29 14.54 3.98 -9.94
N GLU A 30 14.76 5.20 -10.46
CA GLU A 30 15.46 5.44 -11.73
C GLU A 30 16.63 6.39 -11.47
N GLU A 31 17.83 5.98 -11.90
CA GLU A 31 19.03 6.83 -11.88
C GLU A 31 19.11 7.65 -13.18
N CYS A 32 19.23 8.97 -13.04
CA CYS A 32 19.42 9.90 -14.15
C CYS A 32 20.88 9.96 -14.61
N GLU A 33 21.12 10.49 -15.81
CA GLU A 33 22.48 10.64 -16.37
C GLU A 33 23.41 11.52 -15.50
N ASP A 34 22.84 12.44 -14.73
CA ASP A 34 23.56 13.32 -13.79
C ASP A 34 23.79 12.69 -12.41
N GLY A 35 23.39 11.44 -12.20
CA GLY A 35 23.50 10.70 -10.95
C GLY A 35 22.38 10.97 -9.94
N GLN A 36 21.39 11.80 -10.27
CA GLN A 36 20.22 11.97 -9.42
C GLN A 36 19.34 10.70 -9.46
N VAL A 37 18.88 10.24 -8.29
CA VAL A 37 17.92 9.12 -8.20
C VAL A 37 16.52 9.67 -8.01
N ASN A 38 15.58 9.27 -8.87
CA ASN A 38 14.16 9.56 -8.74
C ASN A 38 13.40 8.32 -8.27
N VAL A 39 12.40 8.53 -7.43
CA VAL A 39 11.35 7.55 -7.13
C VAL A 39 10.19 7.78 -8.10
N ILE A 40 9.70 6.70 -8.69
CA ILE A 40 8.61 6.72 -9.66
C ILE A 40 7.28 6.54 -8.95
N PHE A 41 6.34 7.43 -9.26
CA PHE A 41 4.96 7.43 -8.81
C PHE A 41 4.04 7.57 -10.02
N GLU A 42 2.76 7.33 -9.78
CA GLU A 42 1.69 7.57 -10.73
C GLU A 42 0.56 8.35 -10.08
N ARG A 43 -0.15 9.14 -10.89
CA ARG A 43 -1.45 9.70 -10.54
C ARG A 43 -2.52 8.81 -11.15
N ARG A 44 -3.38 8.24 -10.30
CA ARG A 44 -4.47 7.37 -10.75
C ARG A 44 -5.50 8.14 -11.56
N ALA A 45 -5.94 7.58 -12.68
CA ALA A 45 -6.93 8.20 -13.55
C ALA A 45 -8.27 8.43 -12.82
N PHE A 46 -8.91 9.57 -13.06
CA PHE A 46 -10.18 9.94 -12.41
C PHE A 46 -11.35 8.98 -12.68
N GLY A 47 -11.27 8.18 -13.75
CA GLY A 47 -12.27 7.17 -14.09
C GLY A 47 -12.21 5.89 -13.24
N MET A 48 -11.18 5.72 -12.41
CA MET A 48 -10.99 4.52 -11.61
C MET A 48 -11.99 4.43 -10.44
N LYS A 49 -12.37 3.18 -10.11
CA LYS A 49 -13.32 2.89 -9.01
C LYS A 49 -12.74 3.17 -7.63
N SER A 50 -11.41 3.19 -7.48
CA SER A 50 -10.71 3.41 -6.21
C SER A 50 -9.71 4.55 -6.36
N GLN A 51 -9.73 5.46 -5.39
CA GLN A 51 -8.73 6.52 -5.20
C GLN A 51 -8.43 7.35 -6.46
N PRO A 52 -9.45 7.86 -7.18
CA PRO A 52 -9.23 8.67 -8.38
C PRO A 52 -8.43 9.94 -8.04
N GLY A 53 -7.34 10.19 -8.78
CA GLY A 53 -6.49 11.37 -8.63
C GLY A 53 -5.44 11.29 -7.50
N ASP A 54 -5.44 10.23 -6.68
CA ASP A 54 -4.38 10.01 -5.68
C ASP A 54 -3.05 9.68 -6.35
N ILE A 55 -1.96 10.06 -5.68
CA ILE A 55 -0.60 9.73 -6.10
C ILE A 55 -0.12 8.51 -5.32
N CYS A 56 0.25 7.44 -6.04
CA CYS A 56 0.68 6.19 -5.46
C CYS A 56 1.93 5.62 -6.14
N LEU A 57 2.51 4.60 -5.49
CA LEU A 57 3.47 3.72 -6.14
C LEU A 57 2.70 2.82 -7.12
N PRO A 58 3.29 2.42 -8.26
CA PRO A 58 2.73 1.38 -9.13
C PRO A 58 2.46 0.11 -8.33
N GLY A 59 1.32 -0.52 -8.58
CA GLY A 59 0.92 -1.70 -7.84
C GLY A 59 -0.57 -1.84 -7.65
N GLY A 60 -0.96 -3.05 -7.29
CA GLY A 60 -2.36 -3.41 -7.21
C GLY A 60 -2.58 -4.67 -6.41
N ARG A 61 -3.66 -5.35 -6.75
CA ARG A 61 -4.18 -6.46 -5.93
C ARG A 61 -3.35 -7.72 -6.16
N VAL A 62 -3.02 -8.42 -5.08
CA VAL A 62 -2.47 -9.78 -5.17
C VAL A 62 -3.61 -10.76 -5.46
N GLU A 63 -3.47 -11.53 -6.53
CA GLU A 63 -4.43 -12.56 -6.95
C GLU A 63 -4.00 -13.96 -6.49
N GLU A 64 -3.86 -14.92 -7.41
CA GLU A 64 -3.38 -16.29 -7.12
C GLU A 64 -1.84 -16.42 -7.27
N GLU A 65 -1.15 -15.29 -7.36
CA GLU A 65 0.29 -15.14 -7.58
C GLU A 65 1.07 -14.77 -6.30
N LEU A 66 2.41 -14.73 -6.39
CA LEU A 66 3.22 -14.19 -5.30
C LEU A 66 3.11 -12.66 -5.28
N PRO A 67 3.24 -12.00 -4.12
CA PRO A 67 3.13 -10.54 -4.05
C PRO A 67 4.10 -9.80 -4.98
N ILE A 68 5.33 -10.30 -5.16
CA ILE A 68 6.29 -9.67 -6.10
C ILE A 68 5.81 -9.76 -7.55
N ASP A 69 5.21 -10.88 -7.96
CA ASP A 69 4.70 -11.06 -9.32
C ASP A 69 3.54 -10.08 -9.59
N ALA A 70 2.69 -9.85 -8.58
CA ALA A 70 1.63 -8.85 -8.65
C ALA A 70 2.20 -7.42 -8.82
N ALA A 71 3.23 -7.05 -8.04
CA ALA A 71 3.84 -5.72 -8.17
C ALA A 71 4.47 -5.49 -9.55
N LEU A 72 5.12 -6.52 -10.12
CA LEU A 72 5.72 -6.44 -11.46
C LEU A 72 4.67 -6.41 -12.57
N ARG A 73 3.60 -7.23 -12.46
CA ARG A 73 2.48 -7.23 -13.41
C ARG A 73 1.80 -5.86 -13.46
N GLU A 74 1.49 -5.28 -12.31
CA GLU A 74 0.82 -3.99 -12.22
C GLU A 74 1.74 -2.87 -12.74
N CYS A 75 3.05 -2.94 -12.49
CA CYS A 75 4.02 -2.00 -13.06
C CYS A 75 4.07 -2.03 -14.60
N ASP A 76 3.95 -3.21 -15.21
CA ASP A 76 3.80 -3.34 -16.67
C ASP A 76 2.44 -2.79 -17.14
N GLU A 77 1.34 -3.20 -16.50
CA GLU A 77 -0.03 -2.79 -16.87
C GLU A 77 -0.29 -1.28 -16.73
N GLU A 78 0.25 -0.64 -15.69
CA GLU A 78 0.02 0.77 -15.35
C GLU A 78 1.01 1.70 -16.08
N ILE A 79 2.32 1.39 -16.05
CA ILE A 79 3.37 2.29 -16.53
C ILE A 79 4.26 1.71 -17.65
N GLY A 80 3.98 0.49 -18.11
CA GLY A 80 4.58 -0.11 -19.32
C GLY A 80 6.05 -0.51 -19.17
N ILE A 81 6.51 -0.76 -17.94
CA ILE A 81 7.88 -1.23 -17.71
C ILE A 81 7.88 -2.75 -17.55
N ASP A 82 8.52 -3.44 -18.50
CA ASP A 82 8.74 -4.88 -18.46
C ASP A 82 9.55 -5.28 -17.22
N LYS A 83 9.23 -6.44 -16.64
CA LYS A 83 9.94 -6.98 -15.48
C LYS A 83 11.44 -7.21 -15.74
N GLU A 84 11.83 -7.48 -16.98
CA GLU A 84 13.22 -7.65 -17.39
C GLU A 84 14.02 -6.34 -17.31
N ASP A 85 13.34 -5.19 -17.38
CA ASP A 85 13.91 -3.85 -17.23
C ASP A 85 13.98 -3.40 -15.75
N ILE A 86 13.64 -4.27 -14.80
CA ILE A 86 13.64 -3.98 -13.36
C ILE A 86 14.56 -4.95 -12.63
N GLU A 87 15.57 -4.42 -11.94
CA GLU A 87 16.31 -5.17 -10.93
C GLU A 87 15.57 -5.08 -9.59
N VAL A 88 14.93 -6.17 -9.16
CA VAL A 88 14.31 -6.25 -7.83
C VAL A 88 15.40 -6.42 -6.78
N ILE A 89 15.48 -5.46 -5.85
CA ILE A 89 16.50 -5.43 -4.80
C ILE A 89 16.05 -6.25 -3.59
N GLY A 90 14.78 -6.11 -3.19
CA GLY A 90 14.25 -6.85 -2.04
C GLY A 90 12.91 -6.34 -1.53
N GLU A 91 12.43 -6.97 -0.45
CA GLU A 91 11.23 -6.59 0.27
C GLU A 91 11.47 -5.37 1.16
N LEU A 92 10.48 -4.47 1.21
CA LEU A 92 10.39 -3.41 2.21
C LEU A 92 9.41 -3.83 3.33
N ASP A 93 9.36 -3.06 4.43
CA ASP A 93 8.46 -3.36 5.55
C ASP A 93 6.98 -3.33 5.11
N TYR A 94 6.25 -4.43 5.34
CA TYR A 94 4.84 -4.55 4.95
C TYR A 94 3.90 -3.82 5.91
N LEU A 95 2.78 -3.32 5.38
CA LEU A 95 1.75 -2.62 6.16
C LEU A 95 0.51 -3.50 6.36
N VAL A 96 -0.07 -3.46 7.56
CA VAL A 96 -1.37 -4.07 7.87
C VAL A 96 -2.34 -2.98 8.31
N SER A 97 -3.38 -2.74 7.51
CA SER A 97 -4.36 -1.73 7.82
C SER A 97 -5.38 -2.19 8.88
N PRO A 98 -6.01 -1.25 9.62
CA PRO A 98 -7.07 -1.57 10.57
C PRO A 98 -8.29 -2.28 9.95
N TYR A 99 -8.46 -2.18 8.63
CA TYR A 99 -9.56 -2.78 7.86
C TYR A 99 -9.13 -4.02 7.05
N GLY A 100 -8.02 -4.65 7.43
CA GLY A 100 -7.60 -5.97 6.95
C GLY A 100 -7.01 -6.00 5.55
N LEU A 101 -6.52 -4.86 5.06
CA LEU A 101 -5.66 -4.81 3.87
C LEU A 101 -4.21 -5.02 4.30
N ILE A 102 -3.48 -5.88 3.60
CA ILE A 102 -2.04 -6.05 3.74
C ILE A 102 -1.39 -5.55 2.46
N ILE A 103 -0.40 -4.67 2.59
CA ILE A 103 0.37 -4.14 1.45
C ILE A 103 1.80 -4.64 1.56
N TYR A 104 2.31 -5.27 0.50
CA TYR A 104 3.68 -5.76 0.37
C TYR A 104 4.48 -4.84 -0.57
N PRO A 105 5.27 -3.90 -0.02
CA PRO A 105 6.13 -3.05 -0.82
C PRO A 105 7.44 -3.77 -1.19
N PHE A 106 7.91 -3.55 -2.41
CA PHE A 106 9.19 -4.03 -2.92
C PHE A 106 10.03 -2.86 -3.42
N LEU A 107 11.35 -2.99 -3.31
CA LEU A 107 12.31 -2.04 -3.88
C LEU A 107 12.83 -2.56 -5.21
N GLY A 108 12.73 -1.75 -6.26
CA GLY A 108 13.27 -2.05 -7.57
C GLY A 108 14.11 -0.90 -8.13
N VAL A 109 15.06 -1.23 -8.99
CA VAL A 109 15.82 -0.24 -9.77
C VAL A 109 15.56 -0.49 -11.25
N LYS A 110 15.10 0.53 -11.96
CA LYS A 110 14.92 0.50 -13.41
C LYS A 110 16.28 0.44 -14.10
N LYS A 111 16.47 -0.52 -15.00
CA LYS A 111 17.70 -0.79 -15.77
C LYS A 111 17.56 -0.50 -17.25
N GLY A 112 16.34 -0.43 -17.75
CA GLY A 112 16.03 -0.24 -19.16
C GLY A 112 14.59 0.20 -19.36
N GLY A 113 14.08 0.05 -20.58
CA GLY A 113 12.69 0.34 -20.92
C GLY A 113 12.34 1.83 -20.99
N GLU A 114 11.40 2.16 -21.88
CA GLU A 114 10.70 3.44 -21.88
C GLU A 114 9.38 3.28 -21.14
N PHE A 115 8.96 4.31 -20.40
CA PHE A 115 7.63 4.29 -19.79
C PHE A 115 6.56 4.40 -20.88
N ASN A 116 5.61 3.48 -20.86
CA ASN A 116 4.44 3.49 -21.75
C ASN A 116 3.18 3.43 -20.90
N VAL A 117 2.80 4.60 -20.40
CA VAL A 117 1.69 4.78 -19.45
C VAL A 117 0.36 4.35 -20.07
N ASN A 118 -0.41 3.54 -19.34
CA ASN A 118 -1.77 3.18 -19.71
C ASN A 118 -2.76 4.28 -19.27
N PRO A 119 -3.32 5.08 -20.20
CA PRO A 119 -4.14 6.25 -19.86
C PRO A 119 -5.49 5.89 -19.23
N ASN A 120 -5.90 4.62 -19.26
CA ASN A 120 -7.13 4.18 -18.59
C ASN A 120 -6.96 4.06 -17.07
N GLU A 121 -5.72 3.91 -16.61
CA GLU A 121 -5.39 3.63 -15.21
C GLU A 121 -4.54 4.74 -14.61
N VAL A 122 -3.65 5.33 -15.40
CA VAL A 122 -2.72 6.36 -14.99
C VAL A 122 -2.91 7.62 -15.80
N GLU A 123 -3.18 8.73 -15.12
CA GLU A 123 -3.28 10.05 -15.73
C GLU A 123 -1.90 10.68 -15.97
N GLU A 124 -0.98 10.49 -15.03
CA GLU A 124 0.32 11.16 -15.03
C GLU A 124 1.39 10.27 -14.38
N LEU A 125 2.52 10.08 -15.05
CA LEU A 125 3.72 9.52 -14.45
C LEU A 125 4.49 10.63 -13.74
N ILE A 126 4.79 10.44 -12.46
CA ILE A 126 5.43 11.44 -11.61
C ILE A 126 6.78 10.92 -11.16
N LYS A 127 7.83 11.74 -11.35
CA LYS A 127 9.18 11.43 -10.86
C LYS A 127 9.55 12.43 -9.78
N ILE A 128 9.89 11.93 -8.59
CA ILE A 128 10.28 12.77 -7.47
C ILE A 128 11.69 12.39 -7.02
N PRO A 129 12.62 13.34 -6.87
CA PRO A 129 13.98 13.02 -6.40
C PRO A 129 13.94 12.29 -5.06
N LEU A 130 14.67 11.19 -4.91
CA LEU A 130 14.82 10.51 -3.61
C LEU A 130 15.34 11.48 -2.55
N GLN A 131 16.26 12.37 -2.94
CA GLN A 131 16.81 13.42 -2.08
C GLN A 131 15.73 14.31 -1.46
N TYR A 132 14.62 14.57 -2.16
CA TYR A 132 13.52 15.35 -1.60
C TYR A 132 12.93 14.67 -0.35
N PHE A 133 12.75 13.35 -0.36
CA PHE A 133 12.23 12.63 0.80
C PHE A 133 13.25 12.50 1.94
N LEU A 134 14.54 12.47 1.62
CA LEU A 134 15.63 12.51 2.61
C LEU A 134 15.71 13.87 3.32
N ASP A 135 15.48 14.97 2.58
CA ASP A 135 15.64 16.34 3.09
C ASP A 135 14.38 16.90 3.76
N ASN A 136 13.22 16.27 3.57
CA ASN A 136 11.93 16.80 4.03
C ASN A 136 11.20 15.78 4.89
N GLU A 137 10.85 16.18 6.11
CA GLU A 137 9.98 15.41 6.98
C GLU A 137 8.50 15.59 6.55
N PRO A 138 7.72 14.50 6.44
CA PRO A 138 6.30 14.62 6.14
C PRO A 138 5.54 15.22 7.33
N VAL A 139 4.42 15.89 7.05
CA VAL A 139 3.47 16.25 8.10
C VAL A 139 2.81 14.97 8.61
N LEU A 140 2.82 14.76 9.92
CA LEU A 140 2.12 13.65 10.59
C LEU A 140 0.79 14.13 11.15
N TYR A 141 -0.27 13.35 10.88
CA TYR A 141 -1.56 13.46 11.54
C TYR A 141 -1.96 12.13 12.16
N GLU A 142 -2.23 12.12 13.46
CA GLU A 142 -2.68 10.93 14.19
C GLU A 142 -4.20 10.83 14.14
N MET A 143 -4.72 9.87 13.36
CA MET A 143 -6.16 9.60 13.29
C MET A 143 -6.58 8.62 14.38
N GLU A 144 -7.54 9.01 15.21
CA GLU A 144 -8.19 8.09 16.13
C GLU A 144 -9.11 7.13 15.35
N ILE A 145 -8.88 5.83 15.52
CA ILE A 145 -9.69 4.76 14.92
C ILE A 145 -10.39 3.97 16.00
N GLY A 146 -11.65 3.61 15.78
CA GLY A 146 -12.44 2.86 16.75
C GLY A 146 -13.80 2.46 16.18
N PRO A 147 -14.55 1.64 16.92
CA PRO A 147 -15.87 1.23 16.48
C PRO A 147 -16.83 2.43 16.49
N ILE A 148 -17.56 2.59 15.39
CA ILE A 148 -18.72 3.47 15.30
C ILE A 148 -19.94 2.56 15.32
N ASN A 149 -20.56 2.44 16.49
CA ASN A 149 -21.73 1.60 16.68
C ASN A 149 -22.98 2.37 16.28
N ASN A 150 -23.80 1.78 15.41
CA ASN A 150 -25.11 2.35 15.07
C ASN A 150 -26.15 2.07 16.17
N LYS A 151 -27.37 2.56 15.97
CA LYS A 151 -28.50 2.39 16.92
C LYS A 151 -28.93 0.94 17.12
N ASP A 152 -28.63 0.06 16.16
CA ASP A 152 -29.04 -1.35 16.13
C ASP A 152 -27.97 -2.27 16.75
N PHE A 153 -26.87 -1.69 17.27
CA PHE A 153 -25.84 -2.45 17.95
C PHE A 153 -26.41 -3.10 19.23
N PRO A 154 -26.28 -4.43 19.40
CA PRO A 154 -26.98 -5.18 20.45
C PRO A 154 -26.25 -5.07 21.79
N TYR A 155 -26.29 -3.89 22.40
CA TYR A 155 -25.65 -3.62 23.69
C TYR A 155 -26.15 -4.54 24.81
N GLU A 156 -27.41 -4.97 24.75
CA GLU A 156 -28.01 -5.91 25.69
C GLU A 156 -27.34 -7.29 25.71
N LEU A 157 -26.62 -7.66 24.65
CA LEU A 157 -25.93 -8.93 24.54
C LEU A 157 -24.49 -8.89 25.09
N ILE A 158 -24.00 -7.73 25.53
CA ILE A 158 -22.63 -7.58 26.04
C ILE A 158 -22.60 -7.08 27.48
N ASN A 159 -21.64 -7.60 28.26
CA ASN A 159 -21.40 -7.13 29.61
C ASN A 159 -20.94 -5.67 29.58
N GLY A 160 -21.61 -4.81 30.35
CA GLY A 160 -21.37 -3.37 30.37
C GLY A 160 -22.22 -2.59 29.37
N GLY A 161 -22.96 -3.24 28.48
CA GLY A 161 -23.92 -2.60 27.59
C GLY A 161 -23.36 -1.35 26.89
N LYS A 162 -24.09 -0.25 26.97
CA LYS A 162 -23.69 1.05 26.38
C LYS A 162 -22.43 1.65 27.01
N ASP A 163 -22.07 1.24 28.22
CA ASP A 163 -20.89 1.70 28.94
C ASP A 163 -19.64 0.83 28.63
N TYR A 164 -19.76 -0.15 27.74
CA TYR A 164 -18.62 -0.97 27.31
C TYR A 164 -17.53 -0.09 26.68
N LYS A 165 -16.32 -0.17 27.25
CA LYS A 165 -15.17 0.62 26.82
C LYS A 165 -14.48 -0.05 25.64
N PHE A 166 -14.97 0.21 24.43
CA PHE A 166 -14.31 -0.25 23.22
C PHE A 166 -12.90 0.33 23.11
N LYS A 167 -11.94 -0.52 22.72
CA LYS A 167 -10.58 -0.08 22.44
C LYS A 167 -10.59 0.84 21.22
N LYS A 168 -9.87 1.95 21.35
CA LYS A 168 -9.50 2.83 20.24
C LYS A 168 -8.03 2.64 19.92
N GLY A 169 -7.67 2.88 18.67
CA GLY A 169 -6.30 2.89 18.17
C GLY A 169 -5.97 4.23 17.55
N ILE A 170 -4.72 4.37 17.13
CA ILE A 170 -4.23 5.50 16.35
C ILE A 170 -3.72 4.94 15.02
N MET A 171 -4.06 5.60 13.93
CA MET A 171 -3.51 5.38 12.60
C MET A 171 -2.76 6.65 12.18
N ASN A 172 -1.49 6.51 11.88
CA ASN A 172 -0.65 7.64 11.45
C ASN A 172 -0.86 7.88 9.96
N GLU A 173 -1.21 9.12 9.62
CA GLU A 173 -1.30 9.62 8.25
C GLU A 173 -0.14 10.58 8.00
N TYR A 174 0.67 10.28 6.99
CA TYR A 174 1.79 11.11 6.58
C TYR A 174 1.43 11.89 5.32
N PHE A 175 1.98 13.10 5.18
CA PHE A 175 1.74 13.97 4.02
C PHE A 175 3.05 14.63 3.57
N TYR A 176 3.51 14.26 2.38
CA TYR A 176 4.56 14.98 1.66
C TYR A 176 3.93 15.94 0.65
N LYS A 177 4.46 17.16 0.57
CA LYS A 177 4.02 18.18 -0.39
C LYS A 177 5.17 18.53 -1.33
N TYR A 178 5.16 17.91 -2.51
CA TYR A 178 6.15 18.18 -3.53
C TYR A 178 5.58 19.20 -4.51
N ASN A 179 6.29 20.30 -4.77
CA ASN A 179 5.74 21.43 -5.51
C ASN A 179 4.38 21.91 -4.91
N GLN A 180 3.65 22.81 -5.59
CA GLN A 180 2.38 23.33 -5.05
C GLN A 180 1.22 22.32 -5.19
N ASP A 181 1.32 21.35 -6.10
CA ASP A 181 0.19 20.54 -6.57
C ASP A 181 0.33 19.03 -6.36
N ILE A 182 1.50 18.52 -5.91
CA ILE A 182 1.70 17.09 -5.64
C ILE A 182 1.66 16.83 -4.13
N VAL A 183 0.68 16.01 -3.72
CA VAL A 183 0.55 15.54 -2.35
C VAL A 183 0.62 14.02 -2.34
N ILE A 184 1.66 13.47 -1.72
CA ILE A 184 1.76 12.04 -1.43
C ILE A 184 1.30 11.85 0.01
N TRP A 185 0.28 11.02 0.21
CA TRP A 185 -0.32 10.81 1.52
C TRP A 185 -0.71 9.35 1.76
N GLY A 186 -1.24 9.05 2.95
CA GLY A 186 -1.73 7.72 3.27
C GLY A 186 -0.64 6.66 3.34
N PHE A 187 -0.99 5.45 2.89
CA PHE A 187 -0.06 4.32 2.90
C PHE A 187 1.15 4.53 2.00
N THR A 188 1.00 5.23 0.87
CA THR A 188 2.12 5.59 0.01
C THR A 188 3.14 6.41 0.79
N ALA A 189 2.71 7.47 1.47
CA ALA A 189 3.60 8.29 2.29
C ALA A 189 4.19 7.52 3.47
N ALA A 190 3.43 6.62 4.10
CA ALA A 190 3.92 5.77 5.18
C ALA A 190 5.03 4.81 4.72
N ILE A 191 4.88 4.20 3.53
CA ILE A 191 5.90 3.33 2.92
C ILE A 191 7.16 4.13 2.63
N ILE A 192 7.03 5.30 1.99
CA ILE A 192 8.19 6.17 1.69
C ILE A 192 8.89 6.62 2.96
N LYS A 193 8.14 7.07 3.97
CA LYS A 193 8.70 7.50 5.26
C LYS A 193 9.48 6.36 5.92
N LYS A 194 8.89 5.16 5.96
CA LYS A 194 9.53 4.00 6.58
C LYS A 194 10.78 3.55 5.83
N PHE A 195 10.75 3.61 4.50
CA PHE A 195 11.91 3.35 3.66
C PHE A 195 13.05 4.33 3.95
N VAL A 196 12.76 5.63 3.93
CA VAL A 196 13.75 6.69 4.21
C VAL A 196 14.32 6.60 5.62
N ASP A 197 13.51 6.28 6.63
CA ASP A 197 13.96 6.13 8.02
C ASP A 197 14.94 4.97 8.24
N ASN A 198 15.02 4.05 7.28
CA ASN A 198 15.91 2.90 7.33
C ASN A 198 17.23 3.12 6.53
N LEU A 199 17.41 4.30 5.89
CA LEU A 199 18.64 4.69 5.18
C LEU A 199 19.63 5.40 6.12
#